data_AF-A0A926UGQ2-F1
#
_entry.id   AF-A0A926UGQ2-F1
#
_cell.length_a   1.000
_cell.length_b   1.000
_cell.length_c   1.000
_cell.angle_alpha   90.00
_cell.angle_beta   90.00
_cell.angle_gamma   90.00
#
_symmetry.space_group_name_H-M   'P 1'
#
loop_
_entity.id
_entity.type
_entity.pdbx_description
1 polymer ?
#
loop_
_entity_poly.entity_id
_entity_poly.type
_entity_poly.pdbx_seq_one_letter_code
_entity_poly.pdbx_strand_id
1 'polypeptide(L)'
;MGQFLRPWRSWLTRLLTLMVVGVLCMGCASDRNPSAVRRPVQPANGAAMLSGSKLGIDWLEAAPESKVAFCTEAISAFRGSAAQSYIISAGVQSLNPESFCYRLDQYFAIEENQAQRLESAAAIAPILFADTPNPFTS
;
A
#
# COMPACT_ATOMS: atom_id res chain seq x y z
N MET A 1 -20.00 -42.98 52.78
CA MET A 1 -19.32 -43.01 51.47
C MET A 1 -19.77 -41.82 50.65
N GLY A 2 -18.89 -40.86 50.36
CA GLY A 2 -19.25 -39.73 49.51
C GLY A 2 -18.08 -38.78 49.32
N GLN A 3 -17.98 -38.24 48.10
CA GLN A 3 -17.08 -37.17 47.65
C GLN A 3 -15.69 -37.59 47.15
N PHE A 4 -15.61 -38.06 45.91
CA PHE A 4 -14.50 -37.79 44.99
C PHE A 4 -15.08 -37.93 43.56
N LEU A 5 -14.56 -37.23 42.55
CA LEU A 5 -15.04 -37.16 41.14
C LEU A 5 -15.88 -35.93 40.73
N ARG A 6 -15.60 -34.72 41.27
CA ARG A 6 -16.15 -33.45 40.74
C ARG A 6 -15.17 -32.41 40.15
N PRO A 7 -13.83 -32.53 40.12
CA PRO A 7 -13.00 -31.42 39.63
C PRO A 7 -12.88 -31.34 38.10
N TRP A 8 -13.15 -32.41 37.35
CA TRP A 8 -12.74 -32.45 35.93
C TRP A 8 -13.70 -31.71 34.97
N ARG A 9 -15.01 -31.68 35.29
CA ARG A 9 -16.03 -31.03 34.44
C ARG A 9 -15.97 -29.50 34.49
N SER A 10 -15.46 -28.91 35.58
CA SER A 10 -15.35 -27.45 35.72
C SER A 10 -14.14 -26.87 34.98
N TRP A 11 -13.08 -27.66 34.82
CA TRP A 11 -11.90 -27.27 34.05
C TRP A 11 -12.17 -27.26 32.55
N LEU A 12 -12.86 -28.29 32.04
CA LEU A 12 -13.26 -28.37 30.64
C LEU A 12 -14.20 -27.23 30.24
N THR A 13 -15.15 -26.86 31.10
CA THR A 13 -16.09 -25.75 30.83
C THR A 13 -15.39 -24.40 30.80
N ARG A 14 -14.41 -24.16 31.69
CA ARG A 14 -13.60 -22.92 31.70
C ARG A 14 -12.70 -22.79 30.47
N LEU A 15 -12.08 -23.89 30.02
CA LEU A 15 -11.27 -23.89 28.79
C LEU A 15 -12.12 -23.63 27.55
N LEU A 16 -13.31 -24.23 27.47
CA LEU A 16 -14.25 -24.01 26.36
C LEU A 16 -14.76 -22.56 26.32
N THR A 17 -15.03 -21.95 27.47
CA THR A 17 -15.47 -20.53 27.50
C THR A 17 -14.35 -19.58 27.09
N LEU A 18 -13.10 -19.83 27.52
CA LEU A 18 -11.96 -19.01 27.11
C LEU A 18 -11.68 -19.10 25.60
N MET A 19 -11.82 -20.29 25.01
CA MET A 19 -11.72 -20.47 23.55
C MET A 19 -12.78 -19.70 22.78
N VAL A 20 -14.04 -19.75 23.22
CA VAL A 20 -15.15 -19.04 22.56
C VAL A 20 -14.97 -17.51 22.65
N VAL A 21 -14.55 -16.99 23.80
CA VAL A 21 -14.28 -15.55 23.97
C VAL A 21 -13.07 -15.10 23.14
N GLY A 22 -12.01 -15.92 23.07
CA GLY A 22 -10.84 -15.63 22.24
C GLY A 22 -11.18 -15.55 20.75
N VAL A 23 -12.00 -16.49 20.24
CA VAL A 23 -12.46 -16.50 18.85
C VAL A 23 -13.41 -15.33 18.55
N LEU A 24 -14.29 -14.95 19.48
CA LEU A 24 -15.15 -13.77 19.30
C LEU A 24 -14.37 -12.45 19.30
N CYS A 25 -13.34 -12.30 20.14
CA CYS A 25 -12.53 -11.09 20.17
C CYS A 25 -11.64 -10.94 18.92
N MET A 26 -11.23 -12.03 18.28
CA MET A 26 -10.44 -12.00 17.05
C MET A 26 -11.25 -11.57 15.81
N GLY A 27 -12.58 -11.63 15.86
CA GLY A 27 -13.46 -11.21 14.77
C GLY A 27 -13.69 -9.69 14.67
N CYS A 28 -13.29 -8.90 15.68
CA CYS A 28 -13.54 -7.44 15.69
C CYS A 28 -12.29 -6.59 15.42
N ALA A 29 -11.13 -7.20 15.16
CA ALA A 29 -9.85 -6.50 15.02
C ALA A 29 -9.42 -6.27 13.55
N SER A 30 -10.30 -6.48 12.58
CA SER A 30 -9.92 -6.40 11.16
C SER A 30 -10.94 -5.65 10.33
N ASP A 31 -11.10 -4.33 10.59
CA ASP A 31 -11.44 -3.36 9.53
C ASP A 31 -11.44 -1.90 10.02
N ARG A 32 -10.41 -1.51 10.78
CA ARG A 32 -10.10 -0.08 10.93
C ARG A 32 -8.89 0.22 10.05
N ASN A 33 -9.10 0.18 8.74
CA ASN A 33 -8.33 1.03 7.84
C ASN A 33 -8.80 2.46 8.09
N PRO A 34 -8.00 3.35 8.72
CA PRO A 34 -8.25 4.76 8.58
C PRO A 34 -8.00 5.08 7.10
N SER A 35 -9.05 5.03 6.28
CA SER A 35 -9.08 5.83 5.06
C SER A 35 -9.00 7.28 5.52
N ALA A 36 -7.77 7.75 5.75
CA ALA A 36 -7.47 9.17 5.74
C ALA A 36 -8.18 9.71 4.50
N VAL A 37 -9.09 10.67 4.69
CA VAL A 37 -9.76 11.35 3.59
C VAL A 37 -8.66 12.04 2.78
N ARG A 38 -8.12 11.33 1.79
CA ARG A 38 -7.13 11.84 0.86
C ARG A 38 -7.88 12.79 -0.04
N ARG A 39 -7.54 14.07 0.02
CA ARG A 39 -8.03 15.01 -0.98
C ARG A 39 -7.38 14.62 -2.30
N PRO A 40 -8.17 14.34 -3.36
CA PRO A 40 -7.61 14.06 -4.66
C PRO A 40 -6.78 15.27 -5.09
N VAL A 41 -5.54 15.03 -5.51
CA VAL A 41 -4.71 16.09 -6.08
C VAL A 41 -5.27 16.36 -7.47
N GLN A 42 -5.89 17.53 -7.65
CA GLN A 42 -6.40 17.90 -8.97
C GLN A 42 -5.21 18.24 -9.87
N PRO A 43 -5.07 17.62 -11.05
CA PRO A 43 -4.09 18.05 -12.02
C PRO A 43 -4.36 19.49 -12.44
N ALA A 44 -3.28 20.25 -12.62
CA ALA A 44 -3.39 21.62 -13.09
C ALA A 44 -3.89 21.67 -14.56
N ASN A 45 -4.30 22.87 -14.98
CA ASN A 45 -4.76 23.15 -16.35
C ASN A 45 -5.93 22.29 -16.86
N GLY A 46 -6.71 21.69 -15.96
CA GLY A 46 -7.88 20.89 -16.31
C GLY A 46 -7.56 19.54 -16.95
N ALA A 47 -6.32 19.05 -16.81
CA ALA A 47 -5.93 17.76 -17.37
C ALA A 47 -6.73 16.60 -16.72
N ALA A 48 -6.84 15.47 -17.41
CA ALA A 48 -7.60 14.33 -16.92
C ALA A 48 -6.92 13.72 -15.67
N MET A 49 -7.70 13.34 -14.67
CA MET A 49 -7.15 12.71 -13.46
C MET A 49 -6.79 11.24 -13.74
N LEU A 50 -5.56 10.86 -13.40
CA LEU A 50 -5.14 9.46 -13.40
C LEU A 50 -5.55 8.79 -12.09
N SER A 51 -5.93 7.52 -12.17
CA SER A 51 -6.29 6.68 -11.01
C SER A 51 -5.52 5.38 -11.02
N GLY A 52 -5.35 4.75 -9.87
CA GLY A 52 -4.60 3.50 -9.73
C GLY A 52 -5.12 2.33 -10.57
N SER A 53 -6.40 2.37 -10.95
CA SER A 53 -7.06 1.38 -11.80
C SER A 53 -6.69 1.47 -13.29
N LYS A 54 -6.07 2.56 -13.73
CA LYS A 54 -5.63 2.78 -15.11
C LYS A 54 -4.41 1.94 -15.45
N LEU A 55 -4.19 1.67 -16.74
CA LEU A 55 -3.09 0.84 -17.21
C LEU A 55 -1.85 1.69 -17.54
N GLY A 56 -0.71 1.02 -17.70
CA GLY A 56 0.53 1.65 -18.15
C GLY A 56 0.41 2.34 -19.51
N ILE A 57 -0.42 1.82 -20.42
CA ILE A 57 -0.72 2.51 -21.69
C ILE A 57 -1.36 3.90 -21.44
N ASP A 58 -2.29 4.01 -20.49
CA ASP A 58 -2.90 5.30 -20.12
C ASP A 58 -1.85 6.23 -19.49
N TRP A 59 -0.86 5.68 -18.78
CA TRP A 59 0.25 6.45 -18.21
C TRP A 59 1.13 7.06 -19.30
N LEU A 60 1.46 6.31 -20.35
CA LEU A 60 2.31 6.79 -21.44
C LEU A 60 1.64 7.93 -22.22
N GLU A 61 0.31 7.90 -22.36
CA GLU A 61 -0.47 8.94 -23.05
C GLU A 61 -0.83 10.14 -22.15
N ALA A 62 -0.65 10.02 -20.83
CA ALA A 62 -1.07 11.04 -19.88
C ALA A 62 -0.23 12.32 -19.97
N ALA A 63 -0.91 13.46 -19.77
CA ALA A 63 -0.27 14.75 -19.63
C ALA A 63 0.69 14.76 -18.42
N PRO A 64 1.81 15.50 -18.48
CA PRO A 64 2.75 15.61 -17.37
C PRO A 64 2.08 16.03 -16.04
N GLU A 65 1.11 16.93 -16.10
CA GLU A 65 0.40 17.43 -14.92
C GLU A 65 -0.49 16.37 -14.27
N SER A 66 -1.08 15.48 -15.07
CA SER A 66 -1.82 14.30 -14.59
C SER A 66 -0.90 13.32 -13.87
N LYS A 67 0.29 13.10 -14.42
CA LYS A 67 1.32 12.23 -13.81
C LYS A 67 1.77 12.78 -12.46
N VAL A 68 2.10 14.07 -12.39
CA VAL A 68 2.54 14.74 -11.15
C VAL A 68 1.45 14.66 -10.07
N ALA A 69 0.20 14.92 -10.43
CA ALA A 69 -0.93 14.80 -9.51
C ALA A 69 -1.06 13.38 -8.95
N PHE A 70 -1.00 12.36 -9.83
CA PHE A 70 -1.02 10.96 -9.41
C PHE A 70 0.15 10.60 -8.50
N CYS A 71 1.39 10.95 -8.86
CA CYS A 71 2.57 10.63 -8.04
C CYS A 71 2.54 11.30 -6.67
N THR A 72 2.04 12.53 -6.60
CA THR A 72 1.88 13.26 -5.34
C THR A 72 0.93 12.54 -4.38
N GLU A 73 -0.15 11.96 -4.93
CA GLU A 73 -1.05 11.12 -4.14
C GLU A 73 -0.42 9.75 -3.82
N ALA A 74 0.11 9.08 -4.83
CA ALA A 74 0.63 7.72 -4.74
C ALA A 74 1.82 7.60 -3.79
N ILE A 75 2.72 8.59 -3.73
CA ILE A 75 3.84 8.57 -2.78
C ILE A 75 3.37 8.66 -1.33
N SER A 76 2.30 9.41 -1.06
CA SER A 76 1.71 9.48 0.28
C SER A 76 1.12 8.12 0.69
N ALA A 77 0.52 7.41 -0.26
CA ALA A 77 0.00 6.07 -0.07
C ALA A 77 1.11 5.05 0.14
N PHE A 78 2.16 5.11 -0.68
CA PHE A 78 3.34 4.26 -0.59
C PHE A 78 4.04 4.42 0.76
N ARG A 79 4.17 5.67 1.25
CA ARG A 79 4.75 5.97 2.56
C ARG A 79 3.94 5.45 3.75
N GLY A 80 2.62 5.34 3.61
CA GLY A 80 1.75 4.74 4.62
C GLY A 80 1.62 3.22 4.52
N SER A 81 2.23 2.59 3.50
CA SER A 81 2.06 1.16 3.25
C SER A 81 3.03 0.29 4.05
N ALA A 82 2.64 -0.96 4.30
CA ALA A 82 3.49 -1.97 4.94
C ALA A 82 4.77 -2.30 4.15
N ALA A 83 4.91 -1.82 2.91
CA ALA A 83 6.16 -1.94 2.16
C ALA A 83 7.29 -1.16 2.86
N GLN A 84 6.99 -0.05 3.56
CA GLN A 84 8.01 0.77 4.24
C GLN A 84 8.77 0.03 5.34
N SER A 85 8.12 -0.89 6.07
CA SER A 85 8.74 -1.56 7.22
C SER A 85 9.93 -2.46 6.86
N TYR A 86 10.14 -2.75 5.57
CA TYR A 86 11.24 -3.60 5.10
C TYR A 86 12.25 -2.87 4.21
N ILE A 87 12.09 -1.57 3.98
CA ILE A 87 12.88 -0.83 3.00
C ILE A 87 14.02 -0.05 3.68
N ILE A 88 15.21 -0.63 3.65
CA ILE A 88 16.49 -0.05 4.11
C ILE A 88 17.27 0.58 2.94
N SER A 89 16.61 0.87 1.80
CA SER A 89 17.28 1.59 0.71
C SER A 89 17.16 3.09 0.91
N ALA A 90 18.31 3.78 1.00
CA ALA A 90 18.37 5.24 1.06
C ALA A 90 17.63 5.87 -0.13
N GLY A 91 17.69 5.24 -1.30
CA GLY A 91 17.02 5.69 -2.51
C GLY A 91 15.49 5.62 -2.43
N VAL A 92 14.91 4.81 -1.55
CA VAL A 92 13.45 4.81 -1.30
C VAL A 92 13.08 5.81 -0.21
N GLN A 93 13.94 5.98 0.79
CA GLN A 93 13.72 6.93 1.88
C GLN A 93 13.77 8.38 1.39
N SER A 94 14.61 8.68 0.40
CA SER A 94 14.75 10.01 -0.20
C SER A 94 13.74 10.31 -1.31
N LEU A 95 12.73 9.45 -1.53
CA LEU A 95 11.76 9.65 -2.59
C LEU A 95 10.94 10.92 -2.38
N ASN A 96 10.82 11.72 -3.44
CA ASN A 96 9.91 12.84 -3.59
C ASN A 96 8.94 12.56 -4.76
N PRO A 97 7.88 13.36 -4.97
CA PRO A 97 6.91 13.09 -6.04
C PRO A 97 7.53 12.97 -7.44
N GLU A 98 8.54 13.78 -7.76
CA GLU A 98 9.21 13.79 -9.07
C GLU A 98 10.02 12.51 -9.30
N SER A 99 10.85 12.13 -8.34
CA SER A 99 11.62 10.88 -8.38
C SER A 99 10.72 9.63 -8.36
N PHE A 100 9.56 9.71 -7.70
CA PHE A 100 8.55 8.65 -7.74
C PHE A 100 7.96 8.50 -9.15
N CYS A 101 7.57 9.61 -9.78
CA CYS A 101 7.12 9.66 -11.17
C CYS A 101 8.18 9.12 -12.13
N TYR A 102 9.44 9.50 -11.94
CA TYR A 102 10.53 9.00 -12.77
C TYR A 102 10.66 7.48 -12.70
N ARG A 103 10.51 6.88 -11.52
CA ARG A 103 10.54 5.42 -11.37
C ARG A 103 9.34 4.74 -12.02
N LEU A 104 8.17 5.36 -12.01
CA LEU A 104 7.01 4.89 -12.78
C LEU A 104 7.25 4.99 -14.29
N ASP A 105 7.87 6.08 -14.76
CA ASP A 105 8.25 6.21 -16.17
C ASP A 105 9.25 5.12 -16.58
N GLN A 106 10.25 4.81 -15.76
CA GLN A 106 11.16 3.68 -16.01
C GLN A 106 10.44 2.33 -16.03
N TYR A 107 9.47 2.14 -15.14
CA TYR A 107 8.68 0.91 -15.08
C TYR A 107 7.85 0.68 -16.34
N PHE A 108 7.16 1.72 -16.82
CA PHE A 108 6.29 1.63 -18.00
C PHE A 108 7.01 1.86 -19.33
N ALA A 109 8.27 2.27 -19.32
CA ALA A 109 9.14 2.21 -20.50
C ALA A 109 9.37 0.76 -20.99
N ILE A 110 9.17 -0.23 -20.10
CA ILE A 110 9.22 -1.66 -20.42
C ILE A 110 7.86 -2.08 -21.00
N GLU A 111 7.84 -2.60 -22.22
CA GLU A 111 6.61 -2.93 -22.96
C GLU A 111 5.75 -3.95 -22.22
N GLU A 112 6.36 -4.97 -21.59
CA GLU A 112 5.61 -5.98 -20.83
C GLU A 112 4.86 -5.41 -19.61
N ASN A 113 5.28 -4.25 -19.12
CA ASN A 113 4.66 -3.59 -17.98
C ASN A 113 3.49 -2.67 -18.36
N GLN A 114 3.30 -2.34 -19.64
CA GLN A 114 2.27 -1.38 -20.07
C GLN A 114 0.85 -1.90 -19.86
N ALA A 115 0.66 -3.22 -19.82
CA ALA A 115 -0.62 -3.86 -19.50
C ALA A 115 -0.93 -3.88 -18.00
N GLN A 116 0.00 -3.43 -17.15
CA GLN A 116 -0.18 -3.46 -15.70
C GLN A 116 -0.90 -2.21 -15.20
N ARG A 117 -1.57 -2.36 -14.05
CA ARG A 117 -2.25 -1.25 -13.37
C ARG A 117 -1.26 -0.31 -12.69
N LEU A 118 -1.61 0.97 -12.70
CA LEU A 118 -0.86 2.04 -12.06
C LEU A 118 -0.67 1.85 -10.56
N GLU A 119 -1.68 1.32 -9.86
CA GLU A 119 -1.58 1.01 -8.41
C GLU A 119 -0.53 -0.07 -8.12
N SER A 120 -0.49 -1.13 -8.93
CA SER A 120 0.47 -2.21 -8.79
C SER A 120 1.89 -1.74 -9.08
N ALA A 121 2.05 -0.96 -10.15
CA ALA A 121 3.33 -0.34 -10.48
C ALA A 121 3.80 0.63 -9.39
N ALA A 122 2.90 1.45 -8.83
CA ALA A 122 3.22 2.39 -7.76
C ALA A 122 3.68 1.71 -6.46
N ALA A 123 3.27 0.45 -6.22
CA ALA A 123 3.74 -0.32 -5.07
C ALA A 123 5.14 -0.92 -5.26
N ILE A 124 5.56 -1.16 -6.51
CA ILE A 124 6.73 -2.00 -6.82
C ILE A 124 7.86 -1.18 -7.48
N ALA A 125 7.54 -0.30 -8.43
CA ALA A 125 8.50 0.51 -9.17
C ALA A 125 9.46 1.31 -8.26
N PRO A 126 9.00 1.92 -7.14
CA PRO A 126 9.90 2.62 -6.24
C PRO A 126 11.01 1.74 -5.66
N ILE A 127 10.73 0.45 -5.48
CA ILE A 127 11.66 -0.54 -4.92
C ILE A 127 12.56 -1.09 -6.02
N LEU A 128 11.99 -1.46 -7.17
CA LEU A 128 12.76 -2.00 -8.30
C LEU A 128 13.81 -1.02 -8.82
N PHE A 129 13.48 0.27 -8.84
CA PHE A 129 14.35 1.33 -9.32
C PHE A 129 14.97 2.14 -8.16
N ALA A 130 15.11 1.52 -6.98
CA ALA A 130 15.66 2.17 -5.80
C ALA A 130 17.13 2.60 -5.98
N ASP A 131 17.91 1.79 -6.69
CA ASP A 131 19.34 2.00 -6.92
C ASP A 131 19.62 2.81 -8.19
N THR A 132 18.57 3.17 -8.94
CA THR A 132 18.71 4.03 -10.11
C THR A 132 19.01 5.46 -9.63
N PRO A 133 20.06 6.11 -10.16
CA PRO A 133 20.42 7.47 -9.76
C PRO A 133 19.20 8.38 -9.90
N ASN A 134 18.84 9.06 -8.83
CA ASN A 134 17.75 10.01 -8.86
C ASN A 134 18.27 11.34 -9.43
N PRO A 135 17.84 11.77 -10.63
CA PRO A 135 18.34 12.99 -11.25
C PRO A 135 17.94 14.25 -10.47
N PHE A 136 17.06 14.12 -9.47
CA PHE A 136 16.54 15.22 -8.66
C PHE A 136 17.22 15.36 -7.28
N THR A 137 18.23 14.54 -6.99
CA THR A 137 19.05 14.65 -5.76
C THR A 137 20.52 14.75 -6.13
N SER A 138 21.09 15.95 -5.96
CA SER A 138 22.52 16.26 -6.09
C SER A 138 23.24 16.12 -4.75
#